data_AF-A0A955X6J7-F1
#
_entry.id   AF-A0A955X6J7-F1
#
_cell.length_a   1.000
_cell.length_b   1.000
_cell.length_c   1.000
_cell.angle_alpha   90.00
_cell.angle_beta   90.00
_cell.angle_gamma   90.00
#
_symmetry.space_group_name_H-M   'P 1'
#
loop_
_entity.id
_entity.type
_entity.pdbx_description
1 polymer ?
#
loop_
_entity_poly.entity_id
_entity_poly.type
_entity_poly.pdbx_seq_one_letter_code
_entity_poly.pdbx_strand_id
1 'polypeptide(L)'
;DLGSEPIVLPIQLQEAHHPVGGLRTLSMSASGGPVPLDLTLLLMPPLANPPQPAQPADFVLGTDLPYQELQGQFVGAQGTDATFFDPTTGAFHFPELNGSPHSWLRFNGARYEVAIALQNVNYFEGVCKLDVIFYETGEALFAILEDVGGQGNHFVGHTRFAADHALMIARIRNCDDDDGDYGIELVPQTSYYRFIYYTAASGGSERIELPCNFPESEYQSFICGDNSFVRRD
;
A
#
# COMPACT_ATOMS: atom_id res chain seq x y z
N ASP A 1 -50.13 13.69 -13.84
CA ASP A 1 -49.68 14.87 -13.11
C ASP A 1 -48.72 14.40 -12.03
N LEU A 2 -47.43 14.32 -12.36
CA LEU A 2 -46.39 14.01 -11.38
C LEU A 2 -46.09 15.35 -10.72
N GLY A 3 -46.61 15.53 -9.50
CA GLY A 3 -46.64 16.80 -8.78
C GLY A 3 -45.35 17.60 -8.90
N SER A 4 -45.51 18.91 -9.11
CA SER A 4 -44.47 19.91 -9.31
C SER A 4 -43.63 20.24 -8.07
N GLU A 5 -43.72 19.43 -7.00
CA GLU A 5 -42.89 19.64 -5.82
C GLU A 5 -41.50 19.01 -6.03
N PRO A 6 -40.41 19.78 -5.83
CA PRO A 6 -39.06 19.24 -5.94
C PRO A 6 -38.84 18.16 -4.88
N ILE A 7 -38.38 16.98 -5.31
CA ILE A 7 -37.95 15.92 -4.40
C ILE A 7 -36.67 16.39 -3.71
N VAL A 8 -36.75 16.61 -2.40
CA VAL A 8 -35.58 16.91 -1.56
C VAL A 8 -35.03 15.60 -1.02
N LEU A 9 -33.87 15.19 -1.52
CA LEU A 9 -33.18 13.98 -1.04
C LEU A 9 -32.10 14.38 -0.03
N PRO A 10 -32.20 13.96 1.25
CA PRO A 10 -31.09 14.08 2.18
C PRO A 10 -29.91 13.24 1.70
N ILE A 11 -28.79 13.90 1.46
CA ILE A 11 -27.52 13.28 1.08
C ILE A 11 -26.67 13.09 2.33
N GLN A 12 -26.18 11.87 2.55
CA GLN A 12 -25.15 11.59 3.54
C GLN A 12 -23.84 11.30 2.81
N LEU A 13 -22.80 12.04 3.17
CA LEU A 13 -21.44 11.80 2.71
C LEU A 13 -20.69 11.12 3.85
N GLN A 14 -20.10 9.96 3.58
CA GLN A 14 -19.27 9.24 4.51
C GLN A 14 -17.90 8.98 3.88
N GLU A 15 -16.87 9.39 4.59
CA GLU A 15 -15.52 8.98 4.26
C GLU A 15 -15.31 7.53 4.69
N ALA A 16 -14.74 6.73 3.80
CA ALA A 16 -14.34 5.37 4.07
C ALA A 16 -12.86 5.18 3.71
N HIS A 17 -12.20 4.29 4.41
CA HIS A 17 -10.91 3.77 3.98
C HIS A 17 -11.17 2.47 3.22
N HIS A 18 -10.64 2.40 2.01
CA HIS A 18 -10.68 1.20 1.22
C HIS A 18 -9.96 0.07 1.99
N PRO A 19 -10.56 -1.13 2.10
CA PRO A 19 -9.99 -2.25 2.85
C PRO A 19 -8.63 -2.71 2.31
N VAL A 20 -8.28 -2.32 1.08
CA VAL A 20 -6.98 -2.58 0.47
C VAL A 20 -6.21 -1.26 0.33
N GLY A 21 -5.15 -1.10 1.14
CA GLY A 21 -4.14 -0.06 0.95
C GLY A 21 -4.47 1.33 1.51
N GLY A 22 -5.50 1.51 2.34
CA GLY A 22 -5.72 2.83 2.98
C GLY A 22 -6.11 3.94 2.00
N LEU A 23 -6.54 3.59 0.78
CA LEU A 23 -7.10 4.56 -0.16
C LEU A 23 -8.33 5.20 0.47
N ARG A 24 -8.35 6.52 0.54
CA ARG A 24 -9.52 7.24 1.03
C ARG A 24 -10.56 7.31 -0.09
N THR A 25 -11.75 6.79 0.18
CA THR A 25 -12.92 6.86 -0.70
C THR A 25 -14.03 7.66 -0.02
N LEU A 26 -14.96 8.17 -0.81
CA LEU A 26 -16.12 8.88 -0.29
C LEU A 26 -17.38 8.22 -0.81
N SER A 27 -18.17 7.64 0.08
CA SER A 27 -19.49 7.12 -0.26
C SER A 27 -20.54 8.20 -0.03
N MET A 28 -21.43 8.34 -1.00
CA MET A 28 -22.58 9.22 -0.92
C MET A 28 -23.84 8.36 -0.99
N SER A 29 -24.67 8.40 0.06
CA SER A 29 -25.98 7.75 0.06
C SER A 29 -27.10 8.80 0.06
N ALA A 30 -28.11 8.59 -0.77
CA ALA A 30 -29.33 9.38 -0.78
C ALA A 30 -30.54 8.51 -0.45
N SER A 31 -31.32 8.90 0.56
CA SER A 31 -32.50 8.17 1.03
C SER A 31 -33.78 9.01 0.85
N GLY A 32 -34.95 8.35 0.74
CA GLY A 32 -36.25 9.04 0.61
C GLY A 32 -36.76 9.25 -0.81
N GLY A 33 -36.03 8.81 -1.85
CA GLY A 33 -36.49 8.73 -3.24
C GLY A 33 -37.10 7.35 -3.58
N PRO A 34 -37.71 7.19 -4.77
CA PRO A 34 -38.27 5.90 -5.21
C PRO A 34 -37.20 4.82 -5.44
N VAL A 35 -35.94 5.21 -5.59
CA VAL A 35 -34.77 4.34 -5.67
C VAL A 35 -33.65 4.98 -4.82
N PRO A 36 -33.05 4.27 -3.84
CA PRO A 36 -31.86 4.77 -3.14
C PRO A 36 -30.69 4.90 -4.13
N LEU A 37 -29.92 5.98 -4.03
CA LEU A 37 -28.72 6.22 -4.85
C LEU A 37 -27.50 6.10 -3.95
N ASP A 38 -26.58 5.21 -4.30
CA ASP A 38 -25.24 5.12 -3.74
C ASP A 38 -24.23 5.47 -4.82
N LEU A 39 -23.48 6.55 -4.60
CA LEU A 39 -22.41 7.01 -5.48
C LEU A 39 -21.10 7.04 -4.69
N THR A 40 -20.11 6.26 -5.11
CA THR A 40 -18.76 6.32 -4.52
C THR A 40 -17.86 7.15 -5.40
N LEU A 41 -17.25 8.20 -4.84
CA LEU A 41 -16.10 8.84 -5.46
C LEU A 41 -14.94 7.85 -5.45
N LEU A 42 -14.44 7.53 -6.64
CA LEU A 42 -13.46 6.46 -6.85
C LEU A 42 -12.13 6.72 -6.14
N LEU A 43 -11.68 7.98 -6.12
CA LEU A 43 -10.43 8.39 -5.50
C LEU A 43 -10.59 9.77 -4.87
N MET A 44 -10.36 9.88 -3.55
CA MET A 44 -10.18 11.20 -2.94
C MET A 44 -8.75 11.71 -3.14
N PRO A 45 -8.57 13.03 -3.28
CA PRO A 45 -7.25 13.63 -3.19
C PRO A 45 -6.55 13.20 -1.88
N PRO A 46 -5.24 12.92 -1.92
CA PRO A 46 -4.47 12.68 -0.72
C PRO A 46 -4.58 13.85 0.28
N LEU A 47 -4.41 13.57 1.56
CA LEU A 47 -4.31 14.62 2.57
C LEU A 47 -3.09 15.50 2.27
N ALA A 48 -3.28 16.81 2.21
CA ALA A 48 -2.18 17.74 2.05
C ALA A 48 -1.20 17.72 3.24
N ASN A 49 -1.69 17.32 4.43
CA ASN A 49 -0.90 17.16 5.65
C ASN A 49 -1.39 15.91 6.39
N PRO A 50 -1.00 14.70 5.93
CA PRO A 50 -1.41 13.47 6.61
C PRO A 50 -0.80 13.42 8.02
N PRO A 51 -1.53 12.92 9.03
CA PRO A 51 -0.97 12.74 10.37
C PRO A 51 0.28 11.86 10.33
N GLN A 52 1.36 12.30 10.97
CA GLN A 52 2.57 11.50 11.16
C GLN A 52 2.51 10.85 12.55
N PRO A 53 2.40 9.52 12.67
CA PRO A 53 2.51 8.86 13.98
C PRO A 53 3.89 9.14 14.60
N ALA A 54 3.90 9.35 15.92
CA ALA A 54 5.13 9.40 16.69
C ALA A 54 5.79 8.01 16.74
N GLN A 55 7.11 7.95 16.97
CA GLN A 55 7.77 6.67 17.22
C GLN A 55 7.12 5.95 18.41
N PRO A 56 6.72 4.68 18.27
CA PRO A 56 6.15 3.91 19.37
C PRO A 56 7.11 3.83 20.55
N ALA A 57 6.58 3.88 21.78
CA ALA A 57 7.41 3.92 22.98
C ALA A 57 8.24 2.63 23.20
N ASP A 58 7.74 1.50 22.70
CA ASP A 58 8.38 0.19 22.71
C ASP A 58 9.23 -0.08 21.45
N PHE A 59 9.28 0.85 20.50
CA PHE A 59 10.07 0.71 19.29
C PHE A 59 11.57 0.94 19.57
N VAL A 60 12.34 -0.14 19.48
CA VAL A 60 13.81 -0.09 19.40
C VAL A 60 14.26 0.37 18.01
N LEU A 61 14.86 1.56 17.94
CA LEU A 61 15.44 2.10 16.72
C LEU A 61 16.76 1.39 16.38
N GLY A 62 16.84 0.86 15.16
CA GLY A 62 18.08 0.29 14.62
C GLY A 62 19.18 1.33 14.47
N THR A 63 20.44 0.91 14.62
CA THR A 63 21.61 1.79 14.49
C THR A 63 22.42 1.55 13.22
N ASP A 64 22.20 0.43 12.51
CA ASP A 64 22.95 0.03 11.33
C ASP A 64 22.03 -0.23 10.11
N LEU A 65 22.66 -0.21 8.92
CA LEU A 65 22.08 -0.59 7.63
C LEU A 65 21.46 -1.99 7.71
N PRO A 66 20.50 -2.34 6.83
CA PRO A 66 19.87 -3.65 6.84
C PRO A 66 20.95 -4.71 6.84
N TYR A 67 20.76 -5.71 7.70
CA TYR A 67 21.43 -7.00 7.63
C TYR A 67 21.81 -7.31 6.18
N GLN A 68 23.10 -7.56 5.88
CA GLN A 68 23.61 -7.75 4.51
C GLN A 68 22.79 -8.80 3.73
N GLU A 69 22.16 -9.70 4.47
CA GLU A 69 21.26 -10.75 4.04
C GLU A 69 19.97 -10.20 3.39
N LEU A 70 19.43 -9.07 3.85
CA LEU A 70 18.23 -8.45 3.29
C LEU A 70 18.48 -7.69 1.98
N GLN A 71 19.73 -7.61 1.52
CA GLN A 71 20.04 -6.90 0.28
C GLN A 71 19.46 -7.65 -0.92
N GLY A 72 18.74 -6.93 -1.78
CA GLY A 72 18.10 -7.50 -2.97
C GLY A 72 16.61 -7.20 -3.04
N GLN A 73 15.94 -7.86 -3.99
CA GLN A 73 14.52 -7.69 -4.25
C GLN A 73 13.73 -8.90 -3.77
N PHE A 74 12.66 -8.59 -3.05
CA PHE A 74 11.64 -9.52 -2.62
C PHE A 74 10.35 -9.18 -3.35
N VAL A 75 9.57 -10.18 -3.70
CA VAL A 75 8.29 -10.03 -4.40
C VAL A 75 7.18 -10.63 -3.55
N GLY A 76 5.97 -10.08 -3.64
CA GLY A 76 4.82 -10.61 -2.91
C GLY A 76 4.33 -11.95 -3.46
N ALA A 77 3.06 -11.99 -3.86
CA ALA A 77 2.40 -13.22 -4.28
C ALA A 77 3.12 -13.92 -5.46
N GLN A 78 2.98 -15.24 -5.53
CA GLN A 78 3.42 -16.01 -6.70
C GLN A 78 2.77 -15.46 -7.97
N GLY A 79 3.53 -15.36 -9.06
CA GLY A 79 3.02 -14.77 -10.31
C GLY A 79 3.05 -13.24 -10.34
N THR A 80 3.52 -12.58 -9.26
CA THR A 80 3.83 -11.14 -9.31
C THR A 80 4.78 -10.86 -10.48
N ASP A 81 4.29 -10.08 -11.44
CA ASP A 81 5.09 -9.24 -12.32
C ASP A 81 5.76 -8.16 -11.45
N ALA A 82 7.08 -8.09 -11.44
CA ALA A 82 7.83 -7.09 -10.67
C ALA A 82 8.34 -5.93 -11.53
N THR A 83 7.96 -5.88 -12.81
CA THR A 83 8.39 -4.87 -13.79
C THR A 83 7.33 -3.80 -14.06
N PHE A 84 6.20 -3.86 -13.36
CA PHE A 84 5.07 -2.91 -13.51
C PHE A 84 5.42 -1.45 -13.21
N PHE A 85 6.54 -1.21 -12.53
CA PHE A 85 7.01 0.14 -12.23
C PHE A 85 8.54 0.17 -12.23
N ASP A 86 9.12 1.08 -13.03
CA ASP A 86 10.53 1.41 -13.01
C ASP A 86 10.74 2.79 -12.37
N PRO A 87 11.25 2.87 -11.13
CA PRO A 87 11.46 4.14 -10.46
C PRO A 87 12.54 5.02 -11.11
N THR A 88 13.41 4.44 -11.94
CA THR A 88 14.50 5.18 -12.61
C THR A 88 13.97 6.01 -13.77
N THR A 89 13.03 5.46 -14.53
CA THR A 89 12.47 6.08 -15.73
C THR A 89 11.07 6.64 -15.52
N GLY A 90 10.39 6.24 -14.45
CA GLY A 90 8.96 6.50 -14.23
C GLY A 90 8.05 5.69 -15.14
N ALA A 91 8.59 4.72 -15.90
CA ALA A 91 7.79 3.86 -16.76
C ALA A 91 6.92 2.93 -15.91
N PHE A 92 5.66 2.75 -16.33
CA PHE A 92 4.72 1.89 -15.62
C PHE A 92 3.77 1.16 -16.57
N HIS A 93 3.23 0.05 -16.10
CA HIS A 93 2.07 -0.62 -16.66
C HIS A 93 1.25 -1.25 -15.55
N PHE A 94 -0.05 -1.43 -15.74
CA PHE A 94 -0.86 -2.14 -14.77
C PHE A 94 -0.84 -3.64 -15.08
N PRO A 95 -0.35 -4.49 -14.16
CA PRO A 95 -0.16 -5.91 -14.41
C PRO A 95 -1.49 -6.67 -14.34
N GLU A 96 -1.66 -7.72 -15.15
CA GLU A 96 -2.90 -8.50 -15.21
C GLU A 96 -3.30 -9.11 -13.86
N LEU A 97 -4.58 -9.02 -13.53
CA LEU A 97 -5.14 -9.53 -12.28
C LEU A 97 -4.99 -11.05 -12.19
N ASN A 98 -4.11 -11.52 -11.29
CA ASN A 98 -3.86 -12.94 -11.04
C ASN A 98 -4.48 -13.45 -9.72
N GLY A 99 -5.38 -12.66 -9.12
CA GLY A 99 -6.01 -12.94 -7.84
C GLY A 99 -5.21 -12.45 -6.62
N SER A 100 -4.10 -11.74 -6.82
CA SER A 100 -3.32 -11.11 -5.74
C SER A 100 -2.73 -9.76 -6.17
N PRO A 101 -2.42 -8.86 -5.23
CA PRO A 101 -1.61 -7.68 -5.51
C PRO A 101 -0.26 -8.04 -6.12
N HIS A 102 0.21 -7.22 -7.05
CA HIS A 102 1.58 -7.30 -7.55
C HIS A 102 2.43 -6.38 -6.70
N SER A 103 3.43 -6.90 -6.02
CA SER A 103 4.25 -6.08 -5.14
C SER A 103 5.71 -6.51 -5.12
N TRP A 104 6.60 -5.55 -4.94
CA TRP A 104 8.00 -5.81 -4.67
C TRP A 104 8.53 -4.84 -3.63
N LEU A 105 9.52 -5.32 -2.89
CA LEU A 105 10.26 -4.62 -1.86
C LEU A 105 11.74 -4.85 -2.11
N ARG A 106 12.51 -3.79 -2.21
CA ARG A 106 13.94 -3.82 -2.51
C ARG A 106 14.72 -3.10 -1.44
N PHE A 107 15.83 -3.68 -1.02
CA PHE A 107 16.82 -3.02 -0.17
C PHE A 107 18.16 -2.91 -0.89
N ASN A 108 18.75 -1.71 -0.84
CA ASN A 108 20.08 -1.42 -1.39
C ASN A 108 20.83 -0.45 -0.46
N GLY A 109 21.76 -0.99 0.31
CA GLY A 109 22.42 -0.25 1.39
C GLY A 109 21.37 0.21 2.41
N ALA A 110 21.36 1.51 2.73
CA ALA A 110 20.40 2.12 3.66
C ALA A 110 19.01 2.29 3.07
N ARG A 111 18.87 2.14 1.75
CA ARG A 111 17.64 2.52 1.07
C ARG A 111 16.70 1.34 0.96
N TYR A 112 15.42 1.63 1.10
CA TYR A 112 14.35 0.75 0.65
C TYR A 112 13.61 1.40 -0.51
N GLU A 113 13.01 0.53 -1.32
CA GLU A 113 12.04 0.89 -2.33
C GLU A 113 10.94 -0.15 -2.29
N VAL A 114 9.69 0.28 -2.38
CA VAL A 114 8.54 -0.60 -2.43
C VAL A 114 7.60 -0.11 -3.51
N ALA A 115 7.07 -1.03 -4.29
CA ALA A 115 5.95 -0.74 -5.17
C ALA A 115 4.87 -1.80 -5.07
N ILE A 116 3.63 -1.38 -5.22
CA ILE A 116 2.44 -2.22 -5.10
C ILE A 116 1.43 -1.79 -6.15
N ALA A 117 1.02 -2.71 -7.01
CA ALA A 117 -0.05 -2.52 -7.97
C ALA A 117 -1.31 -3.29 -7.54
N LEU A 118 -2.40 -2.57 -7.50
CA LEU A 118 -3.74 -3.04 -7.21
C LEU A 118 -4.62 -2.75 -8.42
N GLN A 119 -5.32 -3.76 -8.92
CA GLN A 119 -6.31 -3.57 -9.96
C GLN A 119 -7.71 -3.63 -9.37
N ASN A 120 -8.60 -2.82 -9.93
CA ASN A 120 -10.02 -2.82 -9.62
C ASN A 120 -10.29 -2.69 -8.12
N VAL A 121 -9.67 -1.69 -7.48
CA VAL A 121 -9.79 -1.48 -6.03
C VAL A 121 -11.26 -1.32 -5.65
N ASN A 122 -12.03 -0.56 -6.42
CA ASN A 122 -13.46 -0.37 -6.21
C ASN A 122 -14.34 -1.51 -6.79
N TYR A 123 -13.91 -2.77 -6.71
CA TYR A 123 -14.57 -3.92 -7.37
C TYR A 123 -16.08 -4.00 -7.12
N PHE A 124 -16.54 -3.68 -5.91
CA PHE A 124 -17.96 -3.75 -5.53
C PHE A 124 -18.79 -2.53 -5.92
N GLU A 125 -18.17 -1.51 -6.52
CA GLU A 125 -18.76 -0.17 -6.62
C GLU A 125 -18.70 0.37 -8.06
N GLY A 126 -19.83 0.91 -8.53
CA GLY A 126 -19.91 1.70 -9.75
C GLY A 126 -19.57 0.99 -11.08
N VAL A 127 -19.84 1.69 -12.18
CA VAL A 127 -19.46 1.27 -13.55
C VAL A 127 -17.98 1.52 -13.83
N CYS A 128 -17.49 2.62 -13.27
CA CYS A 128 -16.11 3.01 -13.25
C CYS A 128 -15.20 2.01 -12.53
N LYS A 129 -13.95 1.93 -12.94
CA LYS A 129 -12.91 1.07 -12.37
C LYS A 129 -11.67 1.89 -12.06
N LEU A 130 -11.10 1.65 -10.89
CA LEU A 130 -9.88 2.27 -10.42
C LEU A 130 -8.79 1.20 -10.24
N ASP A 131 -7.64 1.41 -10.87
CA ASP A 131 -6.42 0.70 -10.58
C ASP A 131 -5.41 1.66 -9.95
N VAL A 132 -4.57 1.17 -9.05
CA VAL A 132 -3.55 1.99 -8.35
C VAL A 132 -2.19 1.32 -8.37
N ILE A 133 -1.14 2.07 -8.70
CA ILE A 133 0.24 1.75 -8.35
C ILE A 133 0.69 2.71 -7.26
N PHE A 134 1.11 2.17 -6.14
CA PHE A 134 1.80 2.90 -5.08
C PHE A 134 3.30 2.62 -5.18
N TYR A 135 4.13 3.65 -5.06
CA TYR A 135 5.58 3.55 -4.94
C TYR A 135 6.08 4.43 -3.81
N GLU A 136 7.03 3.93 -3.04
CA GLU A 136 7.70 4.67 -1.98
C GLU A 136 9.19 4.31 -1.92
N THR A 137 10.03 5.29 -1.61
CA THR A 137 11.45 5.07 -1.30
C THR A 137 11.91 5.97 -0.17
N GLY A 138 12.94 5.51 0.53
CA GLY A 138 13.59 6.27 1.58
C GLY A 138 14.64 5.45 2.31
N GLU A 139 14.89 5.80 3.55
CA GLU A 139 15.84 5.10 4.42
C GLU A 139 15.15 4.01 5.25
N ALA A 140 15.79 2.85 5.37
CA ALA A 140 15.37 1.77 6.24
C ALA A 140 16.42 1.50 7.32
N LEU A 141 15.98 1.43 8.58
CA LEU A 141 16.80 1.06 9.73
C LEU A 141 16.24 -0.16 10.42
N PHE A 142 17.08 -1.14 10.71
CA PHE A 142 16.68 -2.41 11.31
C PHE A 142 17.31 -2.60 12.69
N ALA A 143 16.51 -3.05 13.66
CA ALA A 143 16.95 -3.55 14.96
C ALA A 143 16.56 -5.01 15.08
N ILE A 144 17.54 -5.93 15.09
CA ILE A 144 17.27 -7.33 15.41
C ILE A 144 17.09 -7.47 16.91
N LEU A 145 15.97 -8.06 17.30
CA LEU A 145 15.62 -8.29 18.70
C LEU A 145 15.78 -9.76 19.09
N GLU A 146 15.62 -10.66 18.12
CA GLU A 146 15.63 -12.11 18.35
C GLU A 146 16.15 -12.88 17.13
N ASP A 147 17.00 -13.88 17.38
CA ASP A 147 17.28 -15.01 16.47
C ASP A 147 16.54 -16.24 17.03
N VAL A 148 15.40 -16.57 16.42
CA VAL A 148 14.48 -17.58 16.91
C VAL A 148 15.12 -18.95 16.81
N GLY A 149 15.38 -19.57 17.95
CA GLY A 149 16.08 -20.84 18.04
C GLY A 149 17.61 -20.75 17.97
N GLY A 150 18.18 -19.54 17.78
CA GLY A 150 19.62 -19.30 17.82
C GLY A 150 20.41 -19.97 16.68
N GLN A 151 19.77 -20.18 15.54
CA GLN A 151 20.34 -20.90 14.40
C GLN A 151 20.71 -19.98 13.23
N GLY A 152 20.44 -18.68 13.33
CA GLY A 152 20.68 -17.70 12.27
C GLY A 152 19.72 -17.83 11.09
N ASN A 153 18.56 -18.47 11.28
CA ASN A 153 17.66 -18.81 10.18
C ASN A 153 16.33 -18.03 10.21
N HIS A 154 15.98 -17.45 11.35
CA HIS A 154 14.70 -16.79 11.59
C HIS A 154 14.91 -15.62 12.55
N PHE A 155 14.83 -14.40 12.03
CA PHE A 155 15.07 -13.18 12.78
C PHE A 155 13.78 -12.41 12.98
N VAL A 156 13.63 -11.82 14.16
CA VAL A 156 12.53 -10.91 14.47
C VAL A 156 13.09 -9.61 15.00
N GLY A 157 12.49 -8.51 14.58
CA GLY A 157 12.94 -7.20 15.03
C GLY A 157 12.02 -6.07 14.65
N HIS A 158 12.55 -4.86 14.78
CA HIS A 158 11.87 -3.63 14.39
C HIS A 158 12.54 -3.02 13.17
N THR A 159 11.75 -2.44 12.27
CA THR A 159 12.26 -1.66 11.16
C THR A 159 11.52 -0.34 11.01
N ARG A 160 12.26 0.72 10.72
CA ARG A 160 11.72 2.05 10.44
C ARG A 160 11.98 2.36 8.98
N PHE A 161 10.92 2.64 8.24
CA PHE A 161 10.99 3.18 6.89
C PHE A 161 10.71 4.68 6.96
N ALA A 162 11.70 5.50 6.64
CA ALA A 162 11.58 6.94 6.57
C ALA A 162 11.58 7.36 5.10
N ALA A 163 10.38 7.50 4.54
CA ALA A 163 10.22 7.85 3.14
C ALA A 163 10.77 9.25 2.86
N ASP A 164 11.51 9.40 1.76
CA ASP A 164 11.89 10.70 1.19
C ASP A 164 11.13 11.01 -0.11
N HIS A 165 10.45 10.01 -0.68
CA HIS A 165 9.62 10.15 -1.87
C HIS A 165 8.51 9.09 -1.89
N ALA A 166 7.29 9.49 -2.28
CA ALA A 166 6.15 8.60 -2.45
C ALA A 166 5.25 9.08 -3.60
N LEU A 167 4.80 8.16 -4.43
CA LEU A 167 4.01 8.40 -5.64
C LEU A 167 2.84 7.43 -5.71
N MET A 168 1.70 7.93 -6.14
CA MET A 168 0.57 7.12 -6.55
C MET A 168 0.26 7.36 -8.03
N ILE A 169 0.08 6.29 -8.80
CA ILE A 169 -0.44 6.35 -10.16
C ILE A 169 -1.83 5.72 -10.11
N ALA A 170 -2.85 6.52 -10.38
CA ALA A 170 -4.24 6.09 -10.44
C ALA A 170 -4.66 5.96 -11.90
N ARG A 171 -5.29 4.85 -12.26
CA ARG A 171 -5.91 4.63 -13.57
C ARG A 171 -7.41 4.52 -13.40
N ILE A 172 -8.13 5.44 -14.03
CA ILE A 172 -9.58 5.44 -14.11
C ILE A 172 -9.98 4.86 -15.47
N ARG A 173 -10.91 3.91 -15.47
CA ARG A 173 -11.42 3.23 -16.68
C ARG A 173 -12.93 3.07 -16.61
N ASN A 174 -13.57 2.95 -17.77
CA ASN A 174 -15.02 2.75 -17.89
C ASN A 174 -15.84 3.92 -17.28
N CYS A 175 -15.31 5.13 -17.39
CA CYS A 175 -15.87 6.39 -16.92
C CYS A 175 -16.00 7.43 -18.05
N ASP A 176 -16.01 6.97 -19.30
CA ASP A 176 -16.12 7.81 -20.49
C ASP A 176 -14.99 8.86 -20.56
N ASP A 177 -15.33 10.15 -20.46
CA ASP A 177 -14.38 11.26 -20.58
C ASP A 177 -13.40 11.34 -19.39
N ASP A 178 -13.70 10.67 -18.27
CA ASP A 178 -12.85 10.62 -17.08
C ASP A 178 -11.83 9.46 -17.13
N ASP A 179 -11.77 8.69 -18.22
CA ASP A 179 -10.77 7.65 -18.41
C ASP A 179 -9.37 8.26 -18.55
N GLY A 180 -8.42 7.75 -17.76
CA GLY A 180 -7.07 8.29 -17.78
C GLY A 180 -6.16 7.76 -16.69
N ASP A 181 -4.87 8.09 -16.85
CA ASP A 181 -3.82 7.81 -15.87
C ASP A 181 -3.38 9.12 -15.21
N TYR A 182 -3.31 9.12 -13.88
CA TYR A 182 -3.04 10.28 -13.05
C TYR A 182 -1.90 9.98 -12.08
N GLY A 183 -0.78 10.70 -12.22
CA GLY A 183 0.31 10.69 -11.25
C GLY A 183 0.04 11.68 -10.12
N ILE A 184 0.17 11.22 -8.88
CA ILE A 184 -0.14 11.97 -7.67
C ILE A 184 1.04 11.84 -6.72
N GLU A 185 1.79 12.93 -6.56
CA GLU A 185 2.83 13.04 -5.55
C GLU A 185 2.20 13.00 -4.16
N LEU A 186 2.72 12.13 -3.29
CA LEU A 186 2.25 11.96 -1.92
C LEU A 186 3.22 12.63 -0.96
N VAL A 187 2.71 13.02 0.22
CA VAL A 187 3.58 13.50 1.30
C VAL A 187 4.32 12.30 1.89
N PRO A 188 5.67 12.24 1.84
CA PRO A 188 6.42 11.13 2.41
C PRO A 188 6.21 11.04 3.93
N GLN A 189 6.10 9.82 4.45
CA GLN A 189 5.87 9.57 5.87
C GLN A 189 6.91 8.61 6.44
N THR A 190 7.03 8.61 7.76
CA THR A 190 7.78 7.58 8.49
C THR A 190 6.83 6.50 8.98
N SER A 191 7.14 5.26 8.65
CA SER A 191 6.40 4.06 9.02
C SER A 191 7.26 3.17 9.91
N TYR A 192 6.61 2.51 10.87
CA TYR A 192 7.27 1.64 11.84
C TYR A 192 6.69 0.24 11.74
N TYR A 193 7.53 -0.78 11.61
CA TYR A 193 7.10 -2.16 11.49
C TYR A 193 7.82 -3.05 12.50
N ARG A 194 7.14 -4.10 12.92
CA ARG A 194 7.86 -5.33 13.28
C ARG A 194 8.20 -6.03 11.97
N PHE A 195 9.39 -6.61 11.86
CA PHE A 195 9.73 -7.46 10.74
C PHE A 195 10.01 -8.88 11.22
N ILE A 196 9.72 -9.84 10.34
CA ILE A 196 10.11 -11.23 10.50
C ILE A 196 10.86 -11.63 9.23
N TYR A 197 12.07 -12.15 9.38
CA TYR A 197 12.91 -12.54 8.26
C TYR A 197 13.29 -14.01 8.37
N TYR A 198 13.04 -14.76 7.30
CA TYR A 198 13.36 -16.17 7.17
C TYR A 198 14.43 -16.33 6.10
N THR A 199 15.57 -16.91 6.47
CA THR A 199 16.65 -17.20 5.52
C THR A 199 16.33 -18.46 4.70
N ALA A 200 16.99 -18.63 3.55
CA ALA A 200 16.90 -19.88 2.79
C ALA A 200 17.34 -21.13 3.59
N ALA A 201 18.23 -20.95 4.59
CA ALA A 201 18.71 -22.03 5.46
C ALA A 201 17.63 -22.59 6.39
N SER A 202 16.46 -21.94 6.50
CA SER A 202 15.29 -22.48 7.20
C SER A 202 14.56 -23.58 6.42
N GLY A 203 15.09 -24.05 5.28
CA GLY A 203 14.48 -25.12 4.47
C GLY A 203 13.31 -24.68 3.59
N GLY A 204 13.19 -23.37 3.33
CA GLY A 204 12.17 -22.76 2.47
C GLY A 204 12.74 -21.58 1.68
N SER A 205 11.87 -20.86 0.97
CA SER A 205 12.28 -19.64 0.28
C SER A 205 12.61 -18.55 1.30
N GLU A 206 13.70 -17.83 1.02
CA GLU A 206 14.05 -16.63 1.77
C GLU A 206 12.92 -15.61 1.65
N ARG A 207 12.46 -15.05 2.76
CA ARG A 207 11.32 -14.13 2.77
C ARG A 207 11.34 -13.17 3.95
N ILE A 208 10.72 -12.01 3.78
CA ILE A 208 10.46 -11.01 4.81
C ILE A 208 8.96 -10.75 4.93
N GLU A 209 8.49 -10.64 6.16
CA GLU A 209 7.11 -10.29 6.51
C GLU A 209 7.13 -8.98 7.31
N LEU A 210 6.17 -8.09 7.01
CA LEU A 210 6.03 -6.77 7.63
C LEU A 210 4.61 -6.63 8.22
N PRO A 211 4.31 -7.24 9.38
CA PRO A 211 3.01 -7.08 10.02
C PRO A 211 2.72 -5.64 10.48
N CYS A 212 1.44 -5.22 10.40
CA CYS A 212 0.96 -3.90 10.86
C CYS A 212 0.81 -3.86 12.39
N ASN A 213 1.91 -3.85 13.15
CA ASN A 213 1.88 -3.91 14.62
C ASN A 213 1.96 -2.55 15.33
N PHE A 214 2.36 -1.49 14.64
CA PHE A 214 2.51 -0.16 15.21
C PHE A 214 1.46 0.80 14.64
N PRO A 215 1.20 1.95 15.30
CA PRO A 215 0.31 2.98 14.75
C PRO A 215 0.68 3.33 13.32
N GLU A 216 -0.29 3.16 12.42
CA GLU A 216 -0.08 3.27 10.99
C GLU A 216 -0.03 4.73 10.55
N SER A 217 0.91 5.05 9.65
CA SER A 217 0.79 6.24 8.81
C SER A 217 -0.27 6.00 7.73
N GLU A 218 -0.64 7.05 6.98
CA GLU A 218 -1.67 7.00 5.94
C GLU A 218 -1.42 5.84 4.94
N TYR A 219 -0.17 5.72 4.47
CA TYR A 219 0.20 4.78 3.41
C TYR A 219 0.80 3.48 3.93
N GLN A 220 0.99 3.35 5.25
CA GLN A 220 1.66 2.19 5.84
C GLN A 220 0.91 0.88 5.53
N SER A 221 -0.42 0.93 5.47
CA SER A 221 -1.32 -0.19 5.16
C SER A 221 -1.17 -0.75 3.73
N PHE A 222 -0.56 0.00 2.80
CA PHE A 222 -0.17 -0.57 1.50
C PHE A 222 0.90 -1.64 1.70
N ILE A 223 1.89 -1.36 2.56
CA ILE A 223 3.12 -2.15 2.69
C ILE A 223 2.91 -3.33 3.65
N CYS A 224 2.29 -3.08 4.81
CA CYS A 224 2.12 -4.12 5.84
C CYS A 224 0.83 -4.93 5.67
N GLY A 225 0.75 -6.07 6.36
CA GLY A 225 -0.43 -6.94 6.38
C GLY A 225 -0.04 -8.42 6.31
N ASP A 226 -0.88 -9.25 5.67
CA ASP A 226 -0.57 -10.66 5.36
C ASP A 226 0.44 -10.80 4.19
N ASN A 227 1.12 -9.71 3.84
CA ASN A 227 2.10 -9.65 2.77
C ASN A 227 3.42 -10.28 3.24
N SER A 228 3.69 -11.47 2.71
CA SER A 228 5.02 -12.08 2.71
C SER A 228 5.72 -11.74 1.40
N PHE A 229 6.90 -11.14 1.49
CA PHE A 229 7.76 -10.87 0.34
C PHE A 229 8.84 -11.94 0.26
N VAL A 230 8.84 -12.73 -0.79
CA VAL A 230 9.77 -13.83 -1.05
C VAL A 230 10.89 -13.34 -1.98
N ARG A 231 12.13 -13.67 -1.66
CA ARG A 231 13.28 -13.34 -2.51
C ARG A 231 13.14 -14.01 -3.88
N ARG A 232 13.37 -13.24 -4.95
CA ARG A 232 13.61 -13.78 -6.28
C ARG A 232 15.04 -13.44 -6.68
N ASP A 233 15.77 -14.47 -7.12
CA ASP A 233 17.09 -14.34 -7.73
C ASP A 233 17.00 -13.81 -9.17
#